data_AF-X1NUB5-F1
#
_entry.id   AF-X1NUB5-F1
#
_cell.length_a   1.000
_cell.length_b   1.000
_cell.length_c   1.000
_cell.angle_alpha   90.00
_cell.angle_beta   90.00
_cell.angle_gamma   90.00
#
_symmetry.space_group_name_H-M   'P 1'
#
loop_
_entity.id
_entity.type
_entity.pdbx_description
1 polymer ?
#
loop_
_entity_poly.entity_id
_entity_poly.type
_entity_poly.pdbx_seq_one_letter_code
_entity_poly.pdbx_strand_id
1 'polypeptide(L)' 'MKERGIKGVRSINNLHITSPIDAEIIEKLTVGTQVLISGIIYVARDAAHQRLIQALDKGERLPFDLKGR' A
#
# COMPACT_ATOMS: atom_id res chain seq x y z
N MET A 1 41.04 14.40 21.76
CA MET A 1 40.04 13.36 22.06
C MET A 1 39.24 13.13 20.78
N LYS A 2 39.27 11.90 20.24
CA LYS A 2 38.61 11.55 18.96
C LYS A 2 37.09 11.55 19.14
N GLU A 3 36.38 12.42 18.44
CA GLU A 3 34.94 12.29 18.21
C GLU A 3 34.71 11.01 17.41
N ARG A 4 34.04 10.04 18.06
CA ARG A 4 33.67 8.77 17.43
C ARG A 4 32.49 9.06 16.51
N GLY A 5 32.77 9.08 15.21
CA GLY A 5 31.73 9.13 14.17
C GLY A 5 30.73 8.00 14.37
N ILE A 6 29.45 8.36 14.49
CA ILE A 6 28.32 7.44 14.55
C ILE A 6 28.16 6.83 13.15
N LYS A 7 28.96 5.80 12.84
CA LYS A 7 28.76 4.95 11.66
C LYS A 7 27.51 4.11 11.91
N GLY A 8 26.40 4.45 11.25
CA GLY A 8 25.26 3.52 11.19
C GLY A 8 23.86 4.10 11.07
N VAL A 9 23.65 5.35 10.66
CA VAL A 9 22.30 5.76 10.25
C VAL A 9 22.05 5.22 8.85
N ARG A 10 21.39 4.06 8.77
CA ARG A 10 20.85 3.52 7.52
C ARG A 10 19.93 4.60 6.95
N SER A 11 20.23 5.14 5.77
CA SER A 11 19.36 6.11 5.09
C SER A 11 17.97 5.49 4.99
N ILE A 12 17.02 5.98 5.78
CA ILE A 12 15.64 5.54 5.71
C ILE A 12 15.06 6.14 4.43
N ASN A 13 14.90 5.29 3.41
CA ASN A 13 14.22 5.69 2.18
C ASN A 13 12.71 5.75 2.50
N ASN A 14 12.27 6.90 3.00
CA ASN A 14 10.87 7.19 3.27
C ASN A 14 10.19 7.62 1.97
N LEU A 15 9.23 6.83 1.50
CA LEU A 15 8.41 7.18 0.34
C LEU A 15 7.01 7.62 0.81
N HIS A 16 6.59 8.81 0.40
CA HIS A 16 5.25 9.30 0.67
C HIS A 16 4.37 8.98 -0.54
N ILE A 17 3.25 8.31 -0.30
CA ILE A 17 2.31 7.90 -1.34
C ILE A 17 0.92 8.44 -1.01
N THR A 18 0.21 8.92 -2.02
CA THR A 18 -1.20 9.32 -1.92
C THR A 18 -2.07 8.31 -2.64
N SER A 19 -3.19 7.90 -2.04
CA SER A 19 -4.20 7.06 -2.68
C SER A 19 -5.14 7.90 -3.56
N PRO A 20 -5.49 7.48 -4.79
CA PRO A 20 -5.13 6.22 -5.45
C PRO A 20 -3.67 6.19 -5.90
N ILE A 21 -3.04 5.01 -5.82
CA ILE A 21 -1.61 4.85 -6.08
C ILE A 21 -1.36 4.60 -7.57
N ASP A 22 -0.46 5.38 -8.16
CA ASP A 22 -0.05 5.19 -9.56
C ASP A 22 0.80 3.93 -9.74
N ALA A 23 0.63 3.24 -10.87
CA ALA A 23 1.38 2.03 -11.21
C ALA A 23 2.91 2.27 -11.20
N GLU A 24 3.36 3.44 -11.68
CA GLU A 24 4.78 3.83 -11.67
C GLU A 24 5.38 3.93 -10.26
N ILE A 25 4.56 4.26 -9.25
CA ILE A 25 4.99 4.30 -7.86
C ILE A 25 5.12 2.88 -7.32
N ILE A 26 4.18 2.00 -7.68
CA ILE A 26 4.21 0.57 -7.29
C ILE A 26 5.46 -0.11 -7.83
N GLU A 27 5.85 0.16 -9.07
CA GLU A 27 7.07 -0.40 -9.69
C GLU A 27 8.37 0.02 -8.99
N LYS A 28 8.36 1.15 -8.27
CA LYS A 28 9.53 1.66 -7.51
C LYS A 28 9.61 1.07 -6.10
N LEU A 29 8.58 0.37 -5.62
CA LEU A 29 8.56 -0.21 -4.28
C LEU A 29 9.47 -1.44 -4.22
N THR A 30 10.33 -1.45 -3.20
CA THR A 30 11.22 -2.58 -2.91
C THR A 30 11.01 -3.08 -1.49
N VAL A 31 11.42 -4.32 -1.22
CA VAL A 31 11.34 -4.89 0.12
C VAL A 31 12.16 -4.02 1.08
N GLY A 32 11.53 -3.65 2.21
CA GLY A 32 12.16 -2.79 3.23
C GLY A 32 11.98 -1.29 3.00
N THR A 33 11.32 -0.87 1.92
CA THR A 33 10.92 0.54 1.76
C THR A 33 9.91 0.92 2.84
N GLN A 34 10.20 1.98 3.59
CA GLN A 34 9.24 2.54 4.53
C GLN A 34 8.32 3.52 3.79
N VAL A 35 7.02 3.32 3.94
CA VAL A 35 6.01 4.08 3.20
C VAL A 35 5.09 4.83 4.16
N LEU A 36 4.83 6.09 3.85
CA LEU A 36 3.78 6.88 4.51
C LEU A 36 2.65 7.08 3.50
N ILE A 37 1.47 6.56 3.82
CA ILE A 37 0.31 6.59 2.93
C ILE A 37 -0.69 7.65 3.42
N SER A 38 -1.14 8.51 2.51
CA SER A 38 -2.15 9.54 2.73
C SER A 38 -3.31 9.38 1.74
N GLY A 39 -4.52 9.80 2.12
CA GLY A 39 -5.70 9.78 1.23
C GLY A 39 -6.80 8.83 1.70
N ILE A 40 -7.64 8.40 0.77
CA ILE A 40 -8.79 7.53 1.06
C ILE A 40 -8.34 6.06 1.04
N ILE A 41 -8.59 5.36 2.14
CA ILE A 41 -8.27 3.94 2.30
C ILE A 41 -9.56 3.17 2.54
N TYR A 42 -9.87 2.23 1.66
CA TYR A 42 -10.95 1.27 1.87
C TYR A 42 -10.42 0.08 2.65
N VAL A 43 -11.12 -0.31 3.72
CA VAL A 43 -10.74 -1.44 4.56
C VAL A 43 -11.65 -2.63 4.27
N ALA A 44 -11.05 -3.79 4.05
CA ALA A 44 -11.75 -5.05 3.86
C ALA A 44 -11.00 -6.17 4.59
N ARG A 45 -11.76 -7.08 5.19
CA ARG A 45 -11.25 -8.30 5.85
C ARG A 45 -12.08 -9.49 5.37
N ASP A 46 -12.03 -10.58 6.11
CA ASP A 46 -12.58 -11.89 5.77
C ASP A 46 -14.03 -11.83 5.25
N ALA A 47 -14.95 -11.25 6.03
CA ALA A 47 -16.36 -11.17 5.65
C ALA A 47 -16.65 -10.24 4.46
N ALA A 48 -15.82 -9.22 4.24
CA ALA A 48 -15.94 -8.35 3.08
C ALA A 48 -15.45 -9.09 1.82
N HIS A 49 -14.29 -9.75 1.90
CA HIS A 49 -13.75 -10.57 0.82
C HIS A 49 -14.70 -11.70 0.43
N GLN A 50 -15.30 -12.40 1.41
CA GLN A 50 -16.27 -13.46 1.13
C GLN A 50 -17.48 -12.96 0.34
N ARG A 51 -18.03 -11.79 0.70
CA ARG A 51 -19.17 -11.19 -0.02
C ARG A 51 -18.80 -10.77 -1.44
N LEU A 52 -17.60 -10.21 -1.63
CA LEU A 52 -17.11 -9.83 -2.96
C LEU A 52 -16.96 -11.05 -3.87
N ILE A 53 -16.38 -12.14 -3.36
CA ILE A 53 -16.23 -13.40 -4.12
C ILE A 53 -17.61 -13.98 -4.46
N GLN A 54 -18.52 -14.05 -3.50
CA GLN A 54 -19.87 -14.57 -3.74
C GLN A 54 -20.65 -13.74 -4.78
N ALA A 55 -20.48 -12.42 -4.79
CA ALA A 55 -21.08 -11.56 -5.81
C ALA A 55 -20.51 -11.88 -7.20
N LEU A 56 -19.19 -12.06 -7.32
CA LEU A 56 -18.54 -12.47 -8.57
C LEU A 56 -19.02 -13.84 -9.05
N ASP A 57 -19.10 -14.84 -8.16
CA ASP A 57 -19.56 -16.19 -8.48
C ASP A 57 -21.00 -16.22 -9.02
N LYS A 58 -21.84 -15.30 -8.53
CA LYS A 58 -23.23 -15.13 -8.96
C LYS A 58 -23.37 -14.27 -10.23
N GLY A 59 -22.29 -13.72 -10.75
CA GLY A 59 -22.31 -12.76 -11.87
C GLY A 59 -22.93 -11.41 -11.50
N GLU A 60 -23.01 -11.09 -10.21
CA GLU A 60 -23.51 -9.81 -9.71
C GLU A 60 -22.43 -8.72 -9.85
N ARG A 61 -22.85 -7.45 -9.85
CA ARG A 61 -21.92 -6.32 -9.87
C ARG A 61 -21.31 -6.12 -8.48
N LEU A 62 -20.01 -5.83 -8.45
CA LEU A 62 -19.34 -5.42 -7.23
C LEU A 62 -19.90 -4.09 -6.70
N PRO A 63 -19.92 -3.89 -5.37
CA PRO A 63 -20.41 -2.65 -4.75
C PRO A 63 -19.54 -1.42 -5.08
N PHE A 64 -18.32 -1.62 -5.58
CA PHE A 64 -17.42 -0.59 -6.08
C PHE A 64 -16.41 -1.22 -7.04
N ASP A 65 -15.75 -0.39 -7.85
CA ASP A 65 -14.67 -0.84 -8.73
C ASP A 65 -13.38 -1.10 -7.93
N LEU A 66 -12.82 -2.29 -8.10
CA LEU A 66 -11.57 -2.71 -7.48
C LEU A 66 -10.34 -2.38 -8.32
N LYS A 67 -10.51 -1.96 -9.58
CA LYS A 67 -9.38 -1.71 -10.48
C LYS A 67 -8.63 -0.44 -10.08
N GLY A 68 -7.34 -0.59 -9.74
CA GLY A 68 -6.45 0.52 -9.41
C GLY A 68 -6.72 1.17 -8.05
N ARG A 69 -7.24 0.39 -7.09
CA ARG A 69 -7.59 0.83 -5.73
C ARG A 69 -6.92 -0.04 -4.67
#